data_AF-A0A6P1XZ29-F1
#
_entry.id   AF-A0A6P1XZ29-F1
#
_cell.length_a   1.000
_cell.length_b   1.000
_cell.length_c   1.000
_cell.angle_alpha   90.00
_cell.angle_beta   90.00
_cell.angle_gamma   90.00
#
_symmetry.space_group_name_H-M   'P 1'
#
loop_
_entity.id
_entity.type
_entity.pdbx_description
1 polymer ?
#
loop_
_entity_poly.entity_id
_entity_poly.type
_entity_poly.pdbx_seq_one_letter_code
_entity_poly.pdbx_strand_id
1 'polypeptide(L)'
;MDKVSAAGKIEQVLQQQINVMKEVYAYQKELSDSVRNRSWEGIERCVLKSTQASNEFLRLDKQCFLLLNQLDPYNEEVSDFYGYIASLPAENQKKLSYLYRRLQQQVQLSKTANDTLDAYVTHVQTLVQDMMDAAEIGTRTAFYTRTGAPSQSNYSSLVIDTVF
;
A
#
# COMPACT_ATOMS: atom_id res chain seq x y z
N MET A 1 8.60 -0.97 -37.03
CA MET A 1 7.20 -0.78 -36.55
C MET A 1 6.89 0.69 -36.72
N ASP A 2 5.72 1.06 -37.23
CA ASP A 2 5.40 2.47 -37.46
C ASP A 2 5.28 3.21 -36.11
N LYS A 3 5.92 4.38 -35.97
CA LYS A 3 5.96 5.12 -34.68
C LYS A 3 4.56 5.45 -34.17
N VAL A 4 3.61 5.63 -35.09
CA VAL A 4 2.18 5.85 -34.81
C VAL A 4 1.52 4.58 -34.23
N SER A 5 1.87 3.39 -34.73
CA SER A 5 1.36 2.12 -34.22
C SER A 5 1.89 1.81 -32.81
N ALA A 6 3.16 2.14 -32.54
CA ALA A 6 3.75 2.02 -31.20
C ALA A 6 3.09 2.96 -30.20
N ALA A 7 2.83 4.23 -30.58
CA ALA A 7 2.12 5.19 -29.74
C ALA A 7 0.72 4.71 -29.34
N GLY A 8 -0.04 4.11 -30.26
CA GLY A 8 -1.37 3.55 -29.95
C GLY A 8 -1.32 2.37 -28.97
N LYS A 9 -0.29 1.52 -29.05
CA LYS A 9 -0.10 0.42 -28.08
C LYS A 9 0.27 0.95 -26.70
N ILE A 10 1.14 1.95 -26.62
CA ILE A 10 1.51 2.61 -25.36
C ILE A 10 0.29 3.27 -24.73
N GLU A 11 -0.54 3.93 -25.53
CA GLU A 11 -1.80 4.52 -25.07
C GLU A 11 -2.71 3.47 -24.40
N GLN A 12 -2.91 2.32 -25.06
CA GLN A 12 -3.74 1.24 -24.53
C GLN A 12 -3.17 0.70 -23.21
N VAL A 13 -1.86 0.49 -23.14
CA VAL A 13 -1.18 0.02 -21.92
C VAL A 13 -1.32 1.03 -20.79
N LEU A 14 -1.11 2.32 -21.04
CA LEU A 14 -1.31 3.38 -20.03
C LEU A 14 -2.75 3.41 -19.52
N GLN A 15 -3.74 3.24 -20.40
CA GLN A 15 -5.14 3.19 -20.00
C GLN A 15 -5.45 1.98 -19.12
N GLN A 16 -4.86 0.81 -19.42
CA GLN A 16 -4.95 -0.39 -18.59
C GLN A 16 -4.27 -0.18 -17.24
N GLN A 17 -3.07 0.39 -17.22
CA GLN A 17 -2.35 0.72 -15.98
C GLN A 17 -3.17 1.65 -15.07
N ILE A 18 -3.81 2.67 -15.63
CA ILE A 18 -4.71 3.57 -14.89
C ILE A 18 -5.89 2.80 -14.28
N ASN A 19 -6.48 1.87 -15.02
CA ASN A 19 -7.62 1.09 -14.52
C ASN A 19 -7.20 0.16 -13.38
N VAL A 20 -6.11 -0.58 -13.56
CA VAL A 20 -5.56 -1.45 -12.51
C VAL A 20 -5.19 -0.64 -11.26
N MET A 21 -4.60 0.54 -11.41
CA MET A 21 -4.27 1.40 -10.27
C MET A 21 -5.53 1.89 -9.51
N LYS A 22 -6.64 2.14 -10.21
CA LYS A 22 -7.92 2.45 -9.56
C LYS A 22 -8.47 1.26 -8.79
N GLU A 23 -8.30 0.04 -9.30
CA GLU A 23 -8.70 -1.18 -8.59
C GLU A 23 -7.85 -1.38 -7.33
N VAL A 24 -6.52 -1.23 -7.42
CA VAL A 24 -5.62 -1.24 -6.26
C VAL A 24 -6.10 -0.23 -5.20
N TYR A 25 -6.39 1.00 -5.62
CA TYR A 25 -6.88 2.04 -4.71
C TYR A 25 -8.23 1.69 -4.08
N ALA A 26 -9.14 1.05 -4.82
CA ALA A 26 -10.41 0.57 -4.28
C ALA A 26 -10.19 -0.53 -3.22
N TYR A 27 -9.31 -1.50 -3.49
CA TYR A 27 -8.96 -2.54 -2.53
C TYR A 27 -8.28 -1.99 -1.29
N GLN A 28 -7.45 -0.95 -1.40
CA GLN A 28 -6.85 -0.28 -0.25
C GLN A 28 -7.91 0.39 0.65
N LYS A 29 -8.96 0.97 0.07
CA LYS A 29 -10.10 1.51 0.84
C LYS A 29 -10.88 0.40 1.53
N GLU A 30 -11.22 -0.66 0.80
CA GLU A 30 -11.93 -1.83 1.36
C GLU A 30 -11.10 -2.49 2.47
N LEU A 31 -9.78 -2.54 2.33
CA LEU A 31 -8.85 -3.01 3.35
C LEU A 31 -8.87 -2.10 4.58
N SER A 32 -8.84 -0.78 4.40
CA SER A 32 -8.92 0.19 5.49
C SER A 32 -10.22 0.02 6.29
N ASP A 33 -11.34 -0.19 5.61
CA ASP A 33 -12.64 -0.42 6.25
C ASP A 33 -12.68 -1.80 6.94
N SER A 34 -12.10 -2.84 6.32
CA SER A 34 -12.01 -4.17 6.91
C SER A 34 -11.17 -4.19 8.19
N VAL A 35 -10.05 -3.45 8.21
CA VAL A 35 -9.21 -3.27 9.40
C VAL A 35 -9.97 -2.56 10.52
N ARG A 36 -10.70 -1.48 10.21
CA ARG A 36 -11.54 -0.76 11.19
C ARG A 36 -12.63 -1.65 11.78
N ASN A 37 -13.27 -2.47 10.94
CA ASN A 37 -14.34 -3.39 11.34
C ASN A 37 -13.82 -4.71 11.92
N ARG A 38 -12.50 -4.90 12.03
CA ARG A 38 -11.84 -6.14 12.50
C ARG A 38 -12.28 -7.39 11.73
N SER A 39 -12.57 -7.24 10.43
CA SER A 39 -12.96 -8.35 9.56
C SER A 39 -11.73 -9.01 8.95
N TRP A 40 -11.30 -10.12 9.54
CA TRP A 40 -10.12 -10.87 9.09
C TRP A 40 -10.28 -11.45 7.67
N GLU A 41 -11.48 -11.96 7.35
CA GLU A 41 -11.80 -12.47 6.02
C GLU A 41 -11.76 -11.37 4.93
N GLY A 42 -12.22 -10.16 5.29
CA GLY A 42 -12.15 -9.00 4.40
C GLY A 42 -10.71 -8.56 4.15
N ILE A 43 -9.88 -8.56 5.20
CA ILE A 43 -8.45 -8.22 5.12
C ILE A 43 -7.72 -9.18 4.18
N GLU A 44 -7.84 -10.50 4.41
CA GLU A 44 -7.15 -11.52 3.60
C GLU A 44 -7.54 -11.42 2.12
N ARG A 45 -8.84 -11.29 1.84
CA ARG A 45 -9.36 -11.12 0.49
C ARG A 45 -8.81 -9.86 -0.19
N CYS A 46 -8.79 -8.73 0.52
CA CYS A 46 -8.29 -7.47 -0.03
C CYS A 46 -6.79 -7.53 -0.30
N VAL A 47 -6.00 -8.16 0.59
CA VAL A 47 -4.56 -8.35 0.40
C VAL A 47 -4.28 -9.20 -0.84
N LEU A 48 -4.99 -10.32 -1.00
CA LEU A 48 -4.85 -11.19 -2.18
C LEU A 48 -5.18 -10.44 -3.48
N LYS A 49 -6.32 -9.75 -3.52
CA LYS A 49 -6.74 -8.97 -4.71
C LYS A 49 -5.78 -7.82 -5.02
N SER A 50 -5.35 -7.07 -4.00
CA SER A 50 -4.37 -6.00 -4.14
C SER A 50 -3.04 -6.52 -4.68
N THR A 51 -2.60 -7.69 -4.23
CA THR A 51 -1.38 -8.34 -4.72
C THR A 51 -1.51 -8.77 -6.18
N GLN A 52 -2.64 -9.36 -6.57
CA GLN A 52 -2.91 -9.73 -7.97
C GLN A 52 -2.92 -8.50 -8.88
N ALA A 53 -3.63 -7.45 -8.50
CA ALA A 53 -3.68 -6.19 -9.25
C ALA A 53 -2.30 -5.51 -9.33
N SER A 54 -1.51 -5.54 -8.26
CA SER A 54 -0.15 -5.00 -8.25
C SER A 54 0.79 -5.78 -9.19
N ASN A 55 0.66 -7.10 -9.25
CA ASN A 55 1.41 -7.93 -10.19
C ASN A 55 1.00 -7.66 -11.64
N GLU A 56 -0.30 -7.47 -11.89
CA GLU A 56 -0.78 -7.07 -13.20
C GLU A 56 -0.24 -5.70 -13.62
N PHE A 57 -0.23 -4.73 -12.70
CA PHE A 57 0.37 -3.42 -12.92
C PHE A 57 1.85 -3.54 -13.30
N LEU A 58 2.62 -4.33 -12.55
CA LEU A 58 4.04 -4.57 -12.84
C LEU A 58 4.25 -5.20 -14.21
N ARG A 59 3.38 -6.12 -14.63
CA ARG A 59 3.43 -6.73 -15.97
C ARG A 59 3.18 -5.68 -17.05
N LEU A 60 2.16 -4.85 -16.88
CA LEU A 60 1.84 -3.77 -17.82
C LEU A 60 2.95 -2.72 -17.88
N ASP A 61 3.60 -2.43 -16.74
CA ASP A 61 4.72 -1.49 -16.68
C ASP A 61 5.93 -1.98 -17.44
N LYS A 62 6.30 -3.26 -17.27
CA LYS A 62 7.33 -3.91 -18.09
C LYS A 62 6.97 -3.88 -19.58
N GLN A 63 5.71 -4.12 -19.93
CA GLN A 63 5.26 -4.05 -21.32
C GLN A 63 5.36 -2.61 -21.87
N CYS A 64 5.00 -1.61 -21.07
CA CYS A 64 5.14 -0.20 -21.43
C CYS A 64 6.60 0.16 -21.67
N PHE A 65 7.51 -0.24 -20.78
CA PHE A 65 8.95 -0.03 -20.91
C PHE A 65 9.52 -0.67 -22.18
N LEU A 66 9.12 -1.90 -22.50
CA LEU A 66 9.55 -2.57 -23.74
C LEU A 66 9.05 -1.83 -25.00
N LEU A 67 7.83 -1.29 -24.98
CA LEU A 67 7.29 -0.50 -26.09
C LEU A 67 8.02 0.85 -26.24
N LEU A 68 8.42 1.47 -25.13
CA LEU A 68 9.19 2.71 -25.14
C LEU A 68 10.61 2.49 -25.69
N ASN A 69 11.28 1.41 -25.28
CA ASN A 69 12.59 1.04 -25.85
C ASN A 69 12.52 0.73 -27.36
N GLN A 70 11.38 0.25 -27.86
CA GLN A 70 11.18 0.06 -29.30
C GLN A 70 11.03 1.37 -30.08
N LEU A 71 10.63 2.47 -29.42
CA LEU A 71 10.56 3.79 -30.05
C LEU A 71 11.94 4.42 -30.25
N ASP A 72 12.88 4.13 -29.35
CA ASP A 72 14.25 4.62 -29.41
C ASP A 72 15.27 3.56 -28.96
N PRO A 73 15.57 2.56 -29.81
CA PRO A 73 16.43 1.43 -29.47
C PRO A 73 17.92 1.77 -29.38
N TYR A 74 18.33 2.98 -29.78
CA TYR A 74 19.73 3.43 -29.78
C TYR A 74 20.04 4.46 -28.69
N ASN A 75 19.08 4.70 -27.78
CA ASN A 75 19.33 5.59 -26.67
C ASN A 75 20.16 4.87 -25.59
N GLU A 76 21.43 5.26 -25.46
CA GLU A 76 22.35 4.73 -24.45
C GLU A 76 22.09 5.32 -23.05
N GLU A 77 21.31 6.41 -22.97
CA GLU A 77 20.90 7.02 -21.71
C GLU A 77 19.47 6.60 -21.31
N VAL A 78 19.24 6.36 -20.02
CA VAL A 78 17.90 6.12 -19.47
C VAL A 78 17.09 7.42 -19.61
N SER A 79 16.37 7.56 -20.72
CA SER A 79 15.47 8.69 -20.94
C SER A 79 14.24 8.59 -20.06
N ASP A 80 13.78 9.73 -19.55
CA ASP A 80 12.46 9.84 -18.94
C ASP A 80 11.35 9.54 -19.97
N PHE A 81 10.16 9.17 -19.50
CA PHE A 81 8.98 8.94 -20.36
C PHE A 81 8.74 10.09 -21.36
N TYR A 82 8.94 11.34 -20.93
CA TYR A 82 8.82 12.53 -21.77
C TYR A 82 9.86 12.59 -22.90
N GLY A 83 11.06 12.04 -22.69
CA GLY A 83 12.09 11.91 -23.71
C GLY A 83 11.67 10.95 -24.82
N TYR A 84 11.13 9.78 -24.46
CA TYR A 84 10.67 8.80 -25.46
C TYR A 84 9.54 9.33 -26.35
N ILE A 85 8.60 10.08 -25.78
CA ILE A 85 7.48 10.62 -26.54
C ILE A 85 7.80 11.92 -27.28
N ALA A 86 8.97 12.53 -27.06
CA ALA A 86 9.36 13.78 -27.72
C ALA A 86 9.53 13.62 -29.24
N SER A 87 9.88 12.41 -29.70
CA SER A 87 10.03 12.08 -31.12
C SER A 87 8.71 11.74 -31.83
N LEU A 88 7.58 11.74 -31.11
CA LEU A 88 6.26 11.43 -31.66
C LEU A 88 5.55 12.69 -32.18
N PRO A 89 4.57 12.53 -33.09
CA PRO A 89 3.71 13.64 -33.51
C PRO A 89 3.04 14.36 -32.33
N ALA A 90 2.86 15.67 -32.44
CA ALA A 90 2.38 16.53 -31.35
C ALA A 90 1.03 16.08 -30.75
N GLU A 91 0.12 15.52 -31.55
CA GLU A 91 -1.15 14.98 -31.06
C GLU A 91 -0.95 13.77 -30.13
N ASN A 92 -0.13 12.80 -30.55
CA ASN A 92 0.20 11.62 -29.76
C ASN A 92 0.97 12.01 -28.49
N GLN A 93 1.92 12.94 -28.60
CA GLN A 93 2.69 13.44 -27.46
C GLN A 93 1.76 14.06 -26.39
N LYS A 94 0.82 14.92 -26.79
CA LYS A 94 -0.15 15.53 -25.85
C LYS A 94 -1.01 14.47 -25.16
N LYS A 95 -1.52 13.50 -25.92
CA LYS A 95 -2.39 12.44 -25.42
C LYS A 95 -1.66 11.53 -24.43
N LEU A 96 -0.47 11.06 -24.78
CA LEU A 96 0.36 10.22 -23.92
C LEU A 96 0.83 10.97 -22.68
N SER A 97 1.22 12.24 -22.81
CA SER A 97 1.58 13.10 -21.66
C SER A 97 0.44 13.24 -20.68
N TYR A 98 -0.79 13.44 -21.18
CA TYR A 98 -1.98 13.54 -20.34
C TYR A 98 -2.27 12.22 -19.60
N LEU A 99 -2.22 11.08 -20.30
CA LEU A 99 -2.43 9.77 -19.69
C LEU A 99 -1.36 9.46 -18.63
N TYR A 100 -0.09 9.74 -18.92
CA TYR A 100 1.00 9.52 -17.99
C TYR A 100 0.85 10.38 -16.72
N ARG A 101 0.49 11.66 -16.85
CA ARG A 101 0.20 12.51 -15.68
C ARG A 101 -0.96 11.97 -14.85
N ARG A 102 -2.02 11.47 -15.49
CA ARG A 102 -3.14 10.83 -14.78
C ARG A 102 -2.71 9.57 -14.06
N LEU A 103 -1.86 8.76 -14.68
CA LEU A 103 -1.29 7.57 -14.04
C LEU A 103 -0.49 7.96 -12.79
N GLN A 104 0.41 8.94 -12.89
CA GLN A 104 1.17 9.46 -11.76
C GLN A 104 0.27 9.94 -10.62
N GLN A 105 -0.82 10.65 -10.93
CA GLN A 105 -1.81 11.07 -9.94
C GLN A 105 -2.47 9.87 -9.24
N GLN A 106 -2.86 8.82 -9.98
CA GLN A 106 -3.45 7.63 -9.38
C GLN A 106 -2.46 6.86 -8.49
N VAL A 107 -1.20 6.74 -8.94
CA VAL A 107 -0.12 6.13 -8.14
C VAL A 107 0.09 6.91 -6.84
N GLN A 108 0.12 8.24 -6.91
CA GLN A 108 0.26 9.07 -5.71
C GLN A 108 -0.90 8.91 -4.73
N LEU A 109 -2.14 8.81 -5.23
CA LEU A 109 -3.31 8.55 -4.38
C LEU A 109 -3.24 7.18 -3.71
N SER A 110 -2.86 6.15 -4.45
CA SER A 110 -2.65 4.78 -3.94
C SER A 110 -1.56 4.75 -2.88
N LYS A 111 -0.43 5.42 -3.14
CA LYS A 111 0.68 5.53 -2.18
C LYS A 111 0.23 6.19 -0.87
N THR A 112 -0.41 7.36 -0.94
CA THR A 112 -0.90 8.05 0.26
C THR A 112 -1.87 7.16 1.05
N ALA A 113 -2.80 6.45 0.39
CA ALA A 113 -3.71 5.55 1.08
C ALA A 113 -2.98 4.41 1.77
N ASN A 114 -1.99 3.80 1.10
CA ASN A 114 -1.19 2.73 1.69
C ASN A 114 -0.35 3.22 2.88
N ASP A 115 0.30 4.38 2.75
CA ASP A 115 1.10 4.99 3.83
C ASP A 115 0.23 5.28 5.07
N THR A 116 -1.03 5.72 4.87
CA THR A 116 -1.96 5.93 5.99
C THR A 116 -2.39 4.63 6.68
N LEU A 117 -2.57 3.56 5.91
CA LEU A 117 -2.90 2.23 6.46
C LEU A 117 -1.72 1.67 7.25
N ASP A 118 -0.50 1.78 6.72
CA ASP A 118 0.73 1.31 7.34
C ASP A 118 1.00 2.04 8.68
N ALA A 119 0.83 3.37 8.69
CA ALA A 119 0.91 4.16 9.91
C ALA A 119 -0.12 3.71 10.95
N TYR A 120 -1.37 3.45 10.53
CA TYR A 120 -2.41 2.94 11.44
C TYR A 120 -2.03 1.59 12.04
N VAL A 121 -1.56 0.64 11.22
CA VAL A 121 -1.16 -0.70 11.69
C VAL A 121 0.00 -0.62 12.66
N THR A 122 1.00 0.20 12.35
CA THR A 122 2.17 0.41 13.22
C THR A 122 1.73 1.00 14.57
N HIS A 123 0.87 2.01 14.59
CA HIS A 123 0.34 2.58 15.82
C HIS A 123 -0.42 1.56 16.67
N VAL A 124 -1.25 0.71 16.05
CA VAL A 124 -1.97 -0.35 16.77
C VAL A 124 -1.00 -1.38 17.35
N GLN A 125 0.03 -1.78 16.61
CA GLN A 125 1.05 -2.70 17.10
C GLN A 125 1.82 -2.14 18.29
N THR A 126 2.25 -0.87 18.23
CA THR A 126 2.90 -0.20 19.36
C THR A 126 2.00 -0.16 20.58
N LEU A 127 0.72 0.23 20.43
CA LEU A 127 -0.22 0.27 21.54
C LEU A 127 -0.41 -1.11 22.20
N VAL A 128 -0.52 -2.18 21.41
CA VAL A 128 -0.63 -3.55 21.93
C VAL A 128 0.64 -3.95 22.68
N GLN A 129 1.82 -3.60 22.16
CA GLN A 129 3.08 -3.86 22.83
C GLN A 129 3.18 -3.13 24.17
N ASP A 130 2.86 -1.83 24.19
CA ASP A 130 2.88 -1.02 25.42
C ASP A 130 1.91 -1.56 26.48
N MET A 131 0.73 -2.04 26.07
CA MET A 131 -0.22 -2.70 26.97
C MET A 131 0.31 -4.01 27.54
N MET A 132 0.98 -4.83 26.72
CA MET A 132 1.59 -6.08 27.17
C MET A 132 2.75 -5.81 28.15
N ASP A 133 3.61 -4.83 27.85
CA ASP A 133 4.72 -4.45 28.71
C ASP A 133 4.21 -3.93 30.08
N ALA A 134 3.14 -3.13 30.09
CA ALA A 134 2.50 -2.67 31.33
C ALA A 134 1.88 -3.83 32.15
N ALA A 135 1.26 -4.80 31.48
CA ALA A 135 0.71 -6.00 32.13
C ALA A 135 1.82 -6.90 32.70
N GLU A 136 2.96 -7.02 32.02
CA GLU A 136 4.13 -7.77 32.49
C GLU A 136 4.75 -7.12 33.75
N ILE A 137 4.80 -5.78 33.81
CA ILE A 137 5.23 -5.07 35.03
C ILE A 137 4.27 -5.35 36.20
N GLY A 138 2.96 -5.39 35.94
CA GLY A 138 1.95 -5.73 36.95
C GLY A 138 2.05 -7.15 37.53
N THR A 139 2.61 -8.09 36.76
CA THR A 139 2.82 -9.49 37.22
C THR A 139 4.17 -9.71 37.91
N ARG A 140 5.11 -8.77 37.82
CA ARG A 140 6.48 -8.87 38.38
C ARG A 140 6.66 -8.34 39.80
N THR A 141 5.61 -7.83 40.45
CA THR A 141 5.71 -7.36 41.85
C THR A 141 5.67 -8.53 42.84
N ALA A 142 6.85 -9.12 43.10
CA ALA A 142 7.04 -10.00 44.25
C ALA A 142 7.11 -9.14 45.53
N PHE A 143 6.05 -9.18 46.34
CA PHE A 143 6.09 -8.60 47.67
C PHE A 143 6.78 -9.58 48.62
N TYR A 144 7.74 -9.11 49.41
CA TYR A 144 8.39 -9.93 50.43
C TYR A 144 7.78 -9.62 51.80
N THR A 145 7.42 -10.66 52.56
CA THR A 145 6.99 -10.48 53.95
C THR A 145 8.15 -9.97 54.80
N ARG A 146 7.87 -9.45 56.01
CA ARG A 146 8.92 -9.02 56.97
C ARG A 146 9.93 -10.13 57.32
N THR A 147 9.61 -11.39 57.03
CA THR A 147 10.45 -12.58 57.22
C THR A 147 11.14 -13.06 55.93
N GLY A 148 11.03 -12.34 54.81
CA GLY A 148 11.72 -12.64 53.56
C GLY A 148 11.06 -13.70 52.67
N ALA A 149 9.83 -14.13 52.99
CA ALA A 149 9.10 -15.08 52.14
C ALA A 149 8.44 -14.32 50.97
N PRO A 150 8.51 -14.84 49.73
CA PRO A 150 7.82 -14.25 48.59
C PRO A 150 6.30 -14.44 48.75
N SER A 151 5.54 -13.35 48.79
CA SER A 151 4.08 -13.36 48.69
C SER A 151 3.67 -13.00 47.27
N GLN A 152 2.96 -13.91 46.60
CA GLN A 152 2.35 -13.63 45.31
C GLN A 152 1.09 -12.78 45.53
N SER A 153 1.07 -11.56 45.00
CA SER A 153 -0.15 -10.77 44.93
C SER A 153 -1.00 -11.28 43.77
N ASN A 154 -1.92 -12.20 44.06
CA ASN A 154 -2.98 -12.57 43.11
C ASN A 154 -3.96 -11.39 42.95
N TYR A 155 -3.65 -10.47 42.04
CA TYR A 155 -4.58 -9.40 41.62
C TYR A 155 -5.60 -9.91 40.59
N SER A 156 -6.27 -11.04 40.88
CA SER A 156 -7.37 -11.54 40.05
C SER A 156 -8.75 -11.06 40.53
N SER A 157 -8.82 -10.06 41.41
CA SER A 157 -10.09 -9.47 41.84
C SER A 157 -10.10 -7.97 41.59
N LEU A 158 -10.48 -7.60 40.36
CA LEU A 158 -10.99 -6.27 40.06
C LEU A 158 -12.46 -6.27 40.51
N VAL A 159 -12.71 -6.01 41.80
CA VAL A 159 -14.06 -5.69 42.26
C VAL A 159 -14.34 -4.27 41.78
N ILE A 160 -15.12 -4.14 40.71
CA ILE A 160 -15.76 -2.87 40.38
C ILE A 160 -16.79 -2.65 41.49
N ASP A 161 -16.48 -1.74 42.40
CA ASP A 161 -17.41 -1.31 43.44
C ASP A 161 -18.53 -0.51 42.78
N THR A 162 -19.57 -1.19 42.30
CA THR A 162 -20.82 -0.55 41.90
C THR A 162 -21.66 -0.38 43.15
N VAL A 163 -21.48 0.75 43.85
CA VAL A 163 -22.46 1.23 44.82
C VAL A 163 -22.75 2.70 44.52
N PHE A 164 -23.94 2.93 43.97
CA PHE A 164 -24.66 4.21 44.02
C PHE A 164 -25.50 4.25 45.31
#